data_AF-A0A7Y3EXV2-F1
#
_entry.id   AF-A0A7Y3EXV2-F1
#
_cell.length_a   1.000
_cell.length_b   1.000
_cell.length_c   1.000
_cell.angle_alpha   90.00
_cell.angle_beta   90.00
_cell.angle_gamma   90.00
#
_symmetry.space_group_name_H-M   'P 1'
#
loop_
_entity.id
_entity.type
_entity.pdbx_description
1 polymer ?
#
loop_
_entity_poly.entity_id
_entity_poly.type
_entity_poly.pdbx_seq_one_letter_code
_entity_poly.pdbx_strand_id
1 'polypeptide(L)'
;MPSIDVQIASYNKLNDFEQLLLQFLSVLYEPAHTSLIASCLRKLDLKGPRGNRLTNAGINHYVSKFQAAGLLSDMRQCDPSLAEVLSRKAISQGKFQHFARVIRAEAPVSYLYGKWTTRCWRAMREMRLGIYCHELETIDSAVQFLDNQCRDILTEHPPAVHVITTPFDRDWFSTLPTSLQFFLLNHILCHAQSQLIAFADIIAYLEDKEEFEQLSNDEQLPFRRLLFNHYLLQGNITTAEAVIEKHKEAFLATGARGTIAFLKGQYSQADEYFNEDLQNLATISGKETVAFFGLPGLFYILSSIRKKDRTSLHSIARQISVALTLFEKSEESEAYTFLAAVVDNQIDQRIVEDEIRLSEDCPPNSITVLFAGLAQFWLNASLEPEIETEVRSFYLRSRRSSYDFFTLALGDILSRISPDKSTYIKEIKAISAVSGLNPFIDILEPEEPWKRSLQALINVSTNAMKDFPVQDIRLAWLIAFDSGDLIVRPR
;
A
#
# COMPACT_ATOMS: atom_id res chain seq x y z
N MET A 1 6.27 23.03 -14.56
CA MET A 1 7.35 22.55 -15.43
C MET A 1 6.79 22.35 -16.83
N PRO A 2 7.58 22.48 -17.91
CA PRO A 2 7.12 22.18 -19.28
C PRO A 2 6.66 20.71 -19.39
N SER A 3 5.70 20.39 -20.27
CA SER A 3 5.30 18.99 -20.47
C SER A 3 6.46 18.16 -21.03
N ILE A 4 6.41 16.85 -20.82
CA ILE A 4 7.44 15.93 -21.31
C ILE A 4 7.62 16.04 -22.83
N ASP A 5 6.55 16.28 -23.60
CA ASP A 5 6.61 16.45 -25.06
C ASP A 5 7.44 17.69 -25.46
N VAL A 6 7.30 18.79 -24.71
CA VAL A 6 8.07 20.02 -24.93
C VAL A 6 9.55 19.79 -24.62
N GLN A 7 9.84 19.01 -23.57
CA GLN A 7 11.21 18.64 -23.21
C GLN A 7 11.84 17.72 -24.26
N ILE A 8 11.12 16.71 -24.75
CA ILE A 8 11.57 15.81 -25.82
C ILE A 8 11.81 16.60 -27.12
N ALA A 9 10.91 17.52 -27.48
CA ALA A 9 11.09 18.37 -28.66
C ALA A 9 12.31 19.28 -28.53
N SER A 10 12.58 19.81 -27.34
CA SER A 10 13.78 20.61 -27.05
C SER A 10 15.05 19.77 -27.11
N TYR A 11 15.02 18.55 -26.56
CA TYR A 11 16.10 17.58 -26.64
C TYR A 11 16.45 17.21 -28.10
N ASN A 12 15.44 16.96 -28.94
CA ASN A 12 15.66 16.58 -30.34
C ASN A 12 16.29 17.70 -31.20
N LYS A 13 16.24 18.96 -30.74
CA LYS A 13 16.91 20.11 -31.38
C LYS A 13 18.39 20.26 -31.00
N LEU A 14 18.84 19.53 -29.99
CA LEU A 14 20.24 19.54 -29.55
C LEU A 14 21.12 18.82 -30.57
N ASN A 15 22.40 19.20 -30.64
CA ASN A 15 23.37 18.45 -31.46
C ASN A 15 23.72 17.09 -30.83
N ASP A 16 24.35 16.20 -31.59
CA ASP A 16 24.66 14.83 -31.14
C ASP A 16 25.44 14.78 -29.82
N PHE A 17 26.41 15.69 -29.64
CA PHE A 17 27.19 15.76 -28.42
C PHE A 17 26.32 16.17 -27.22
N GLU A 18 25.49 17.19 -27.39
CA GLU A 18 24.57 17.68 -26.36
C GLU A 18 23.54 16.62 -25.98
N GLN A 19 22.98 15.92 -26.97
CA GLN A 19 22.07 14.80 -26.75
C GLN A 19 22.74 13.68 -25.95
N LEU A 20 23.99 13.34 -26.29
CA LEU A 20 24.76 12.31 -25.62
C LEU A 20 25.12 12.70 -24.18
N LEU A 21 25.48 13.96 -23.95
CA LEU A 21 25.76 14.49 -22.62
C LEU A 21 24.50 14.43 -21.74
N LEU A 22 23.33 14.80 -22.28
CA LEU A 22 22.09 14.75 -21.52
C LEU A 22 21.65 13.31 -21.22
N GLN A 23 21.82 12.37 -22.16
CA GLN A 23 21.64 10.93 -21.89
C GLN A 23 22.57 10.45 -20.79
N PHE A 24 23.85 10.86 -20.79
CA PHE A 24 24.75 10.50 -19.70
C PHE A 24 24.27 11.05 -18.35
N LEU A 25 23.79 12.31 -18.31
CA LEU A 25 23.27 12.92 -17.09
C LEU A 25 21.96 12.25 -16.60
N SER A 26 21.13 11.72 -17.50
CA SER A 26 19.94 10.95 -17.12
C SER A 26 20.29 9.62 -16.45
N VAL A 27 21.37 8.97 -16.88
CA VAL A 27 21.90 7.75 -16.23
C VAL A 27 22.59 8.09 -14.91
N LEU A 28 23.27 9.24 -14.82
CA LEU A 28 23.92 9.71 -13.59
C LEU A 28 22.91 10.01 -12.48
N TYR A 29 21.80 10.69 -12.78
CA TYR A 29 20.61 10.91 -11.93
C TYR A 29 20.78 11.57 -10.56
N GLU A 30 21.98 11.64 -10.00
CA GLU A 30 22.26 12.30 -8.72
C GLU A 30 22.64 13.77 -8.90
N PRO A 31 22.45 14.62 -7.87
CA PRO A 31 22.98 15.98 -7.88
C PRO A 31 24.51 15.96 -7.99
N ALA A 32 25.02 16.27 -9.19
CA ALA A 32 26.41 16.04 -9.53
C ALA A 32 27.24 17.33 -9.63
N HIS A 33 28.33 17.38 -8.87
CA HIS A 33 29.34 18.41 -9.03
C HIS A 33 30.05 18.31 -10.39
N THR A 34 30.52 19.44 -10.92
CA THR A 34 31.17 19.51 -12.25
C THR A 34 32.38 18.59 -12.34
N SER A 35 33.11 18.41 -11.23
CA SER A 35 34.27 17.52 -11.15
C SER A 35 33.91 16.06 -11.39
N LEU A 36 32.81 15.56 -10.82
CA LEU A 36 32.34 14.20 -11.03
C LEU A 36 31.98 13.97 -12.50
N ILE A 37 31.19 14.89 -13.07
CA ILE A 37 30.83 14.85 -14.49
C ILE A 37 32.10 14.82 -15.35
N ALA A 38 33.07 15.70 -15.07
CA ALA A 38 34.33 15.76 -15.82
C ALA A 38 35.13 14.45 -15.75
N SER A 39 35.21 13.82 -14.58
CA SER A 39 35.91 12.54 -14.41
C SER A 39 35.24 11.40 -15.16
N CYS A 40 33.91 11.31 -15.11
CA CYS A 40 33.13 10.33 -15.88
C CYS A 40 33.33 10.53 -17.39
N LEU A 41 33.16 11.75 -17.89
CA LEU A 41 33.33 12.06 -19.32
C LEU A 41 34.74 11.72 -19.82
N ARG A 42 35.77 11.92 -18.98
CA ARG A 42 37.15 11.53 -19.30
C ARG A 42 37.31 10.01 -19.43
N LYS A 43 36.70 9.23 -18.53
CA LYS A 43 36.73 7.75 -18.58
C LYS A 43 35.92 7.19 -19.75
N LEU A 44 34.87 7.89 -20.17
CA LEU A 44 34.06 7.55 -21.35
C LEU A 44 34.69 8.00 -22.69
N ASP A 45 35.85 8.68 -22.66
CA ASP A 45 36.46 9.39 -23.80
C ASP A 45 35.47 10.29 -24.57
N LEU A 46 34.50 10.87 -23.87
CA LEU A 46 33.51 11.77 -24.46
C LEU A 46 34.13 13.15 -24.67
N LYS A 47 34.37 13.48 -25.95
CA LYS A 47 34.95 14.74 -26.41
C LYS A 47 33.86 15.68 -26.89
N GLY A 48 34.07 16.99 -26.69
CA GLY A 48 33.14 18.01 -27.17
C GLY A 48 33.13 18.09 -28.71
N PRO A 49 32.27 18.94 -29.30
CA PRO A 49 32.08 19.05 -30.76
C PRO A 49 33.35 19.36 -31.55
N ARG A 50 34.37 19.93 -30.90
CA ARG A 50 35.67 20.27 -31.49
C ARG A 50 36.75 19.18 -31.26
N GLY A 51 36.37 18.00 -30.77
CA GLY A 51 37.29 16.90 -30.46
C GLY A 51 38.10 17.06 -29.17
N ASN A 52 37.95 18.18 -28.46
CA ASN A 52 38.67 18.47 -27.23
C ASN A 52 37.97 17.88 -26.00
N ARG A 53 38.77 17.52 -24.99
CA ARG A 53 38.24 17.21 -23.65
C ARG A 53 37.57 18.44 -23.06
N LEU A 54 36.42 18.24 -22.42
CA LEU A 54 35.71 19.33 -21.78
C LEU A 54 36.41 19.79 -20.51
N THR A 55 36.54 21.11 -20.36
CA THR A 55 36.95 21.76 -19.11
C THR A 55 35.73 21.96 -18.20
N ASN A 56 35.95 22.28 -16.93
CA ASN A 56 34.86 22.62 -16.00
C ASN A 56 33.99 23.78 -16.53
N ALA A 57 34.61 24.78 -17.16
CA ALA A 57 33.89 25.89 -17.80
C ALA A 57 33.04 25.40 -18.98
N GLY A 58 33.57 24.50 -19.81
CA GLY A 58 32.83 23.89 -20.91
C GLY A 58 31.63 23.07 -20.43
N ILE A 59 31.79 22.26 -19.38
CA ILE A 59 30.68 21.50 -18.79
C ILE A 59 29.62 22.45 -18.22
N ASN A 60 30.03 23.47 -17.45
CA ASN A 60 29.09 24.44 -16.88
C ASN A 60 28.32 25.20 -17.97
N HIS A 61 28.94 25.51 -19.11
CA HIS A 61 28.25 26.12 -20.25
C HIS A 61 27.08 25.25 -20.74
N TYR A 62 27.30 23.94 -20.94
CA TYR A 62 26.23 23.03 -21.34
C TYR A 62 25.17 22.85 -20.25
N VAL A 63 25.58 22.73 -18.98
CA VAL A 63 24.64 22.65 -17.86
C VAL A 63 23.73 23.88 -17.82
N SER A 64 24.28 25.09 -17.91
CA SER A 64 23.48 26.32 -17.94
C SER A 64 22.58 26.41 -19.17
N LYS A 65 23.05 25.94 -20.33
CA LYS A 65 22.21 25.83 -21.54
C LYS A 65 21.03 24.90 -21.33
N PHE A 66 21.24 23.73 -20.73
CA PHE A 66 20.17 22.77 -20.45
C PHE A 66 19.20 23.25 -19.38
N GLN A 67 19.69 23.94 -18.34
CA GLN A 67 18.85 24.59 -17.33
C GLN A 67 17.95 25.67 -17.95
N ALA A 68 18.52 26.55 -18.79
CA ALA A 68 17.76 27.57 -19.51
C ALA A 68 16.70 26.98 -20.46
N ALA A 69 16.95 25.78 -20.99
CA ALA A 69 16.00 25.03 -21.81
C ALA A 69 14.97 24.21 -21.00
N GLY A 70 15.04 24.22 -19.67
CA GLY A 70 14.17 23.42 -18.80
C GLY A 70 14.40 21.90 -18.88
N LEU A 71 15.59 21.49 -19.34
CA LEU A 71 16.00 20.09 -19.46
C LEU A 71 16.75 19.57 -18.23
N LEU A 72 17.31 20.49 -17.43
CA LEU A 72 17.93 20.20 -16.14
C LEU A 72 17.37 21.11 -15.05
N SER A 73 17.31 20.60 -13.82
CA SER A 73 17.04 21.37 -12.60
C SER A 73 18.27 22.18 -12.15
N ASP A 74 18.09 23.04 -11.16
CA ASP A 74 19.18 23.78 -10.50
C ASP A 74 20.22 22.83 -9.87
N MET A 75 19.77 21.65 -9.43
CA MET A 75 20.60 20.56 -8.91
C MET A 75 21.28 19.73 -10.02
N ARG A 76 21.11 20.14 -11.29
CA ARG A 76 21.72 19.53 -12.49
C ARG A 76 21.21 18.11 -12.78
N GLN A 77 20.00 17.81 -12.32
CA GLN A 77 19.32 16.56 -12.61
C GLN A 77 18.36 16.77 -13.77
N CYS A 78 18.19 15.75 -14.61
CA CYS A 78 17.10 15.77 -15.58
C CYS A 78 15.76 15.82 -14.84
N ASP A 79 14.76 16.42 -15.47
CA ASP A 79 13.37 16.14 -15.06
C ASP A 79 13.17 14.62 -14.99
N PRO A 80 12.50 14.06 -13.97
CA PRO A 80 12.44 12.62 -13.83
C PRO A 80 11.82 11.91 -15.03
N SER A 81 10.77 12.48 -15.63
CA SER A 81 10.12 11.91 -16.81
C SER A 81 11.05 11.90 -18.01
N LEU A 82 11.77 13.01 -18.23
CA LEU A 82 12.79 13.08 -19.26
C LEU A 82 13.95 12.11 -18.97
N ALA A 83 14.31 11.94 -17.70
CA ALA A 83 15.41 11.08 -17.30
C ALA A 83 15.15 9.62 -17.70
N GLU A 84 13.94 9.11 -17.49
CA GLU A 84 13.59 7.74 -17.87
C GLU A 84 13.53 7.55 -19.39
N VAL A 85 12.95 8.50 -20.13
CA VAL A 85 12.96 8.47 -21.60
C VAL A 85 14.39 8.43 -22.16
N LEU A 86 15.29 9.26 -21.62
CA LEU A 86 16.68 9.31 -22.08
C LEU A 86 17.49 8.09 -21.64
N SER A 87 17.21 7.52 -20.47
CA SER A 87 17.79 6.25 -20.02
C SER A 87 17.40 5.10 -20.96
N ARG A 88 16.12 4.96 -21.31
CA ARG A 88 15.63 3.94 -22.26
C ARG A 88 16.21 4.16 -23.66
N LYS A 89 16.36 5.41 -24.09
CA LYS A 89 17.08 5.74 -25.33
C LYS A 89 18.56 5.32 -25.29
N ALA A 90 19.23 5.46 -24.15
CA ALA A 90 20.61 5.00 -24.00
C ALA A 90 20.72 3.46 -24.03
N ILE A 91 19.68 2.74 -23.60
CA ILE A 91 19.59 1.27 -23.71
C ILE A 91 19.46 0.86 -25.17
N SER A 92 18.51 1.43 -25.91
CA SER A 92 18.31 1.10 -27.33
C SER A 92 19.53 1.43 -28.20
N GLN A 93 20.38 2.35 -27.76
CA GLN A 93 21.65 2.69 -28.40
C GLN A 93 22.85 1.86 -27.90
N GLY A 94 22.67 0.91 -26.98
CA GLY A 94 23.74 0.07 -26.44
C GLY A 94 24.75 0.81 -25.55
N LYS A 95 24.41 2.01 -25.05
CA LYS A 95 25.32 2.89 -24.30
C LYS A 95 25.13 2.80 -22.79
N PHE A 96 23.92 2.44 -22.33
CA PHE A 96 23.53 2.51 -20.93
C PHE A 96 24.49 1.74 -20.00
N GLN A 97 24.80 0.49 -20.32
CA GLN A 97 25.66 -0.35 -19.48
C GLN A 97 27.09 0.21 -19.37
N HIS A 98 27.59 0.86 -20.42
CA HIS A 98 28.90 1.51 -20.39
C HIS A 98 28.89 2.74 -19.48
N PHE A 99 27.84 3.57 -19.55
CA PHE A 99 27.63 4.70 -18.64
C PHE A 99 27.53 4.23 -17.19
N ALA A 100 26.67 3.26 -16.90
CA ALA A 100 26.45 2.71 -15.57
C ALA A 100 27.78 2.24 -14.93
N ARG A 101 28.61 1.51 -15.69
CA ARG A 101 29.91 1.02 -15.23
C ARG A 101 30.86 2.16 -14.84
N VAL A 102 30.97 3.20 -15.66
CA VAL A 102 31.84 4.34 -15.36
C VAL A 102 31.33 5.13 -14.16
N ILE A 103 30.02 5.36 -14.08
CA ILE A 103 29.39 6.09 -12.97
C ILE A 103 29.64 5.36 -11.63
N ARG A 104 29.42 4.04 -11.57
CA ARG A 104 29.69 3.23 -10.38
C ARG A 104 31.16 3.26 -9.98
N ALA A 105 32.08 3.29 -10.94
CA ALA A 105 33.51 3.36 -10.67
C ALA A 105 33.96 4.74 -10.14
N GLU A 106 33.33 5.83 -10.57
CA GLU A 106 33.65 7.19 -10.14
C GLU A 106 32.93 7.61 -8.86
N ALA A 107 31.72 7.12 -8.65
CA ALA A 107 30.86 7.49 -7.53
C ALA A 107 30.19 6.25 -6.93
N PRO A 108 30.94 5.32 -6.31
CA PRO A 108 30.36 4.10 -5.75
C PRO A 108 29.32 4.41 -4.66
N VAL A 109 28.31 3.56 -4.55
CA VAL A 109 27.34 3.64 -3.45
C VAL A 109 27.98 3.17 -2.16
N SER A 110 27.65 3.85 -1.06
CA SER A 110 27.93 3.37 0.30
C SER A 110 26.70 3.64 1.14
N TYR A 111 26.10 2.57 1.69
CA TYR A 111 24.95 2.70 2.58
C TYR A 111 25.35 3.12 4.01
N LEU A 112 26.65 3.01 4.35
CA LEU A 112 27.17 3.29 5.69
C LEU A 112 27.88 4.65 5.79
N TYR A 113 28.65 5.04 4.78
CA TYR A 113 29.56 6.19 4.86
C TYR A 113 29.15 7.33 3.93
N GLY A 114 29.34 8.56 4.41
CA GLY A 114 29.09 9.79 3.65
C GLY A 114 27.82 10.54 4.07
N LYS A 115 27.62 11.72 3.46
CA LYS A 115 26.46 12.57 3.74
C LYS A 115 25.17 11.81 3.40
N TRP A 116 24.21 11.84 4.32
CA TRP A 116 22.93 11.13 4.18
C TRP A 116 22.21 11.44 2.87
N THR A 117 22.08 12.71 2.50
CA THR A 117 21.44 13.11 1.24
C THR A 117 22.14 12.51 0.02
N THR A 118 23.48 12.48 0.01
CA THR A 118 24.26 11.84 -1.06
C THR A 118 24.03 10.32 -1.09
N ARG A 119 23.92 9.66 0.07
CA ARG A 119 23.62 8.23 0.14
C ARG A 119 22.24 7.91 -0.46
N CYS A 120 21.22 8.72 -0.15
CA CYS A 120 19.88 8.54 -0.70
C CYS A 120 19.83 8.71 -2.22
N TRP A 121 20.45 9.76 -2.77
CA TRP A 121 20.51 9.94 -4.23
C TRP A 121 21.30 8.84 -4.93
N ARG A 122 22.39 8.34 -4.32
CA ARG A 122 23.13 7.20 -4.86
C ARG A 122 22.34 5.92 -4.80
N ALA A 123 21.62 5.66 -3.71
CA ALA A 123 20.73 4.50 -3.60
C ALA A 123 19.64 4.55 -4.68
N MET A 124 19.01 5.73 -4.88
CA MET A 124 18.02 5.93 -5.94
C MET A 124 18.62 5.66 -7.33
N ARG A 125 19.84 6.16 -7.58
CA ARG A 125 20.57 5.87 -8.82
C ARG A 125 20.87 4.39 -8.96
N GLU A 126 21.40 3.71 -7.93
CA GLU A 126 21.73 2.28 -8.00
C GLU A 126 20.50 1.42 -8.24
N MET A 127 19.37 1.72 -7.60
CA MET A 127 18.11 1.06 -7.89
C MET A 127 17.73 1.22 -9.37
N ARG A 128 17.79 2.44 -9.92
CA ARG A 128 17.54 2.71 -11.35
C ARG A 128 18.47 1.90 -12.24
N LEU A 129 19.78 1.94 -11.97
CA LEU A 129 20.76 1.16 -12.71
C LEU A 129 20.47 -0.34 -12.62
N GLY A 130 20.09 -0.83 -11.45
CA GLY A 130 19.71 -2.23 -11.24
C GLY A 130 18.50 -2.65 -12.06
N ILE A 131 17.45 -1.82 -12.13
CA ILE A 131 16.28 -2.06 -12.99
C ILE A 131 16.71 -2.16 -14.46
N TYR A 132 17.45 -1.17 -14.96
CA TYR A 132 17.85 -1.12 -16.36
C TYR A 132 18.92 -2.13 -16.76
N CYS A 133 19.70 -2.65 -15.81
CA CYS A 133 20.69 -3.70 -16.01
C CYS A 133 20.19 -5.10 -15.60
N HIS A 134 18.94 -5.22 -15.14
CA HIS A 134 18.32 -6.46 -14.65
C HIS A 134 19.04 -7.11 -13.44
N GLU A 135 19.56 -6.30 -12.52
CA GLU A 135 20.36 -6.73 -11.35
C GLU A 135 19.49 -6.77 -10.08
N LEU A 136 18.72 -7.84 -9.85
CA LEU A 136 17.75 -7.97 -8.74
C LEU A 136 18.34 -7.69 -7.35
N GLU A 137 19.54 -8.20 -7.04
CA GLU A 137 20.20 -7.97 -5.74
C GLU A 137 20.52 -6.48 -5.50
N THR A 138 20.84 -5.75 -6.57
CA THR A 138 21.09 -4.31 -6.49
C THR A 138 19.79 -3.55 -6.26
N ILE A 139 18.71 -3.98 -6.90
CA ILE A 139 17.38 -3.41 -6.69
C ILE A 139 16.95 -3.60 -5.24
N ASP A 140 17.01 -4.83 -4.73
CA ASP A 140 16.57 -5.20 -3.37
C ASP A 140 17.34 -4.41 -2.30
N SER A 141 18.67 -4.42 -2.35
CA SER A 141 19.49 -3.68 -1.38
C SER A 141 19.26 -2.17 -1.43
N ALA A 142 19.04 -1.60 -2.62
CA ALA A 142 18.77 -0.18 -2.76
C ALA A 142 17.37 0.19 -2.26
N VAL A 143 16.33 -0.59 -2.59
CA VAL A 143 14.96 -0.39 -2.10
C VAL A 143 14.92 -0.48 -0.59
N GLN A 144 15.53 -1.51 0.01
CA GLN A 144 15.59 -1.66 1.46
C GLN A 144 16.24 -0.44 2.14
N PHE A 145 17.31 0.11 1.56
CA PHE A 145 17.92 1.32 2.12
C PHE A 145 17.02 2.55 1.96
N LEU A 146 16.41 2.72 0.79
CA LEU A 146 15.54 3.86 0.48
C LEU A 146 14.32 3.91 1.40
N ASP A 147 13.64 2.77 1.57
CA ASP A 147 12.42 2.66 2.39
C ASP A 147 12.70 2.90 3.87
N ASN A 148 13.88 2.50 4.36
CA ASN A 148 14.24 2.61 5.77
C ASN A 148 14.87 3.96 6.15
N GLN A 149 15.47 4.68 5.20
CA GLN A 149 16.35 5.81 5.54
C GLN A 149 16.10 7.06 4.72
N CYS A 150 15.36 7.01 3.61
CA CYS A 150 15.36 8.10 2.62
C CYS A 150 13.99 8.65 2.27
N ARG A 151 12.92 8.26 2.98
CA ARG A 151 11.54 8.69 2.67
C ARG A 151 11.39 10.19 2.48
N ASP A 152 12.05 11.00 3.32
CA ASP A 152 11.96 12.47 3.28
C ASP A 152 12.59 13.14 2.05
N ILE A 153 13.42 12.42 1.29
CA ILE A 153 14.15 12.96 0.12
C ILE A 153 13.50 12.52 -1.20
N LEU A 154 12.64 11.50 -1.16
CA LEU A 154 12.15 10.83 -2.35
C LEU A 154 10.92 11.50 -2.95
N THR A 155 10.62 11.06 -4.17
CA THR A 155 9.47 11.48 -4.97
C THR A 155 8.14 11.12 -4.33
N GLU A 156 7.04 11.67 -4.85
CA GLU A 156 5.66 11.36 -4.41
C GLU A 156 5.33 9.85 -4.42
N HIS A 157 6.03 9.07 -5.25
CA HIS A 157 5.88 7.62 -5.31
C HIS A 157 7.15 6.91 -4.85
N PRO A 158 7.03 5.65 -4.36
CA PRO A 158 8.17 4.81 -4.09
C PRO A 158 9.10 4.74 -5.30
N PRO A 159 10.41 4.71 -5.08
CA PRO A 159 11.42 4.72 -6.13
C PRO A 159 11.14 3.78 -7.32
N ALA A 160 10.85 2.52 -7.07
CA ALA A 160 10.60 1.54 -8.13
C ALA A 160 9.35 1.87 -8.94
N VAL A 161 8.29 2.34 -8.29
CA VAL A 161 7.05 2.79 -8.96
C VAL A 161 7.36 3.98 -9.86
N HIS A 162 8.06 4.97 -9.32
CA HIS A 162 8.38 6.19 -10.04
C HIS A 162 9.13 5.95 -11.35
N VAL A 163 10.14 5.08 -11.35
CA VAL A 163 10.97 4.76 -12.53
C VAL A 163 10.16 4.14 -13.66
N ILE A 164 9.15 3.34 -13.30
CA ILE A 164 8.33 2.64 -14.28
C ILE A 164 7.17 3.51 -14.76
N THR A 165 6.53 4.28 -13.87
CA THR A 165 5.31 5.02 -14.20
C THR A 165 5.55 6.44 -14.71
N THR A 166 6.81 6.89 -14.86
CA THR A 166 7.14 8.29 -15.20
C THR A 166 8.05 8.42 -16.44
N PRO A 167 7.49 8.37 -17.66
CA PRO A 167 6.22 7.75 -18.03
C PRO A 167 6.37 6.22 -18.16
N PHE A 168 5.25 5.51 -18.20
CA PHE A 168 5.24 4.10 -18.60
C PHE A 168 5.57 3.95 -20.10
N ASP A 169 6.48 3.03 -20.40
CA ASP A 169 6.90 2.69 -21.76
C ASP A 169 6.69 1.19 -21.94
N ARG A 170 5.57 0.87 -22.59
CA ARG A 170 5.10 -0.50 -22.77
C ARG A 170 6.10 -1.34 -23.55
N ASP A 171 6.57 -0.84 -24.69
CA ASP A 171 7.48 -1.56 -25.58
C ASP A 171 8.78 -1.93 -24.86
N TRP A 172 9.35 -1.00 -24.09
CA TRP A 172 10.53 -1.28 -23.28
C TRP A 172 10.21 -2.27 -22.14
N PHE A 173 9.09 -2.09 -21.44
CA PHE A 173 8.74 -2.93 -20.30
C PHE A 173 8.55 -4.40 -20.70
N SER A 174 7.95 -4.67 -21.86
CA SER A 174 7.80 -6.02 -22.42
C SER A 174 9.14 -6.71 -22.70
N THR A 175 10.25 -5.96 -22.83
CA THR A 175 11.60 -6.54 -23.03
C THR A 175 12.26 -7.05 -21.75
N LEU A 176 11.72 -6.71 -20.57
CA LEU A 176 12.28 -7.13 -19.29
C LEU A 176 12.04 -8.62 -19.05
N PRO A 177 12.91 -9.31 -18.29
CA PRO A 177 12.65 -10.68 -17.85
C PRO A 177 11.32 -10.79 -17.10
N THR A 178 10.55 -11.85 -17.34
CA THR A 178 9.21 -12.07 -16.74
C THR A 178 9.20 -11.92 -15.22
N SER A 179 10.22 -12.44 -14.53
CA SER A 179 10.35 -12.30 -13.07
C SER A 179 10.51 -10.85 -12.62
N LEU A 180 11.26 -10.04 -13.38
CA LEU A 180 11.44 -8.62 -13.12
C LEU A 180 10.16 -7.83 -13.44
N GLN A 181 9.46 -8.17 -14.53
CA GLN A 181 8.15 -7.60 -14.83
C GLN A 181 7.18 -7.84 -13.67
N PHE A 182 7.07 -9.08 -13.19
CA PHE A 182 6.21 -9.42 -12.06
C PHE A 182 6.59 -8.64 -10.80
N PHE A 183 7.88 -8.60 -10.45
CA PHE A 183 8.39 -7.84 -9.31
C PHE A 183 7.93 -6.38 -9.37
N LEU A 184 8.19 -5.69 -10.49
CA LEU A 184 7.86 -4.28 -10.66
C LEU A 184 6.34 -4.03 -10.65
N LEU A 185 5.57 -4.86 -11.36
CA LEU A 185 4.11 -4.76 -11.39
C LEU A 185 3.48 -4.99 -10.01
N ASN A 186 3.99 -5.96 -9.25
CA ASN A 186 3.56 -6.20 -7.88
C ASN A 186 3.82 -4.96 -7.00
N HIS A 187 5.02 -4.38 -7.06
CA HIS A 187 5.34 -3.16 -6.32
C HIS A 187 4.44 -1.98 -6.68
N ILE A 188 4.17 -1.78 -7.98
CA ILE A 188 3.27 -0.72 -8.46
C ILE A 188 1.85 -0.94 -7.94
N LEU A 189 1.34 -2.17 -8.04
CA LEU A 189 -0.04 -2.47 -7.63
C LEU A 189 -0.22 -2.44 -6.11
N CYS A 190 0.74 -2.94 -5.32
CA CYS A 190 0.70 -2.80 -3.86
C CYS A 190 0.65 -1.31 -3.48
N HIS A 191 1.53 -0.47 -4.04
CA HIS A 191 1.48 0.98 -3.80
C HIS A 191 0.15 1.61 -4.24
N ALA A 192 -0.33 1.26 -5.43
CA ALA A 192 -1.60 1.74 -5.98
C ALA A 192 -2.78 1.41 -5.05
N GLN A 193 -2.82 0.18 -4.50
CA GLN A 193 -3.88 -0.29 -3.62
C GLN A 193 -3.73 0.29 -2.20
N SER A 194 -2.51 0.35 -1.66
CA SER A 194 -2.18 0.98 -0.39
C SER A 194 -2.60 2.45 -0.36
N GLN A 195 -2.43 3.16 -1.48
CA GLN A 195 -2.66 4.60 -1.59
C GLN A 195 -3.90 4.97 -2.43
N LEU A 196 -4.67 3.99 -2.91
CA LEU A 196 -5.85 4.19 -3.76
C LEU A 196 -5.60 5.16 -4.95
N ILE A 197 -4.51 4.92 -5.67
CA ILE A 197 -4.08 5.67 -6.86
C ILE A 197 -4.24 4.78 -8.09
N ALA A 198 -4.69 5.33 -9.22
CA ALA A 198 -4.84 4.58 -10.46
C ALA A 198 -3.61 4.73 -11.38
N PHE A 199 -3.14 3.60 -11.93
CA PHE A 199 -2.15 3.56 -13.02
C PHE A 199 -2.75 2.87 -14.25
N ALA A 200 -3.56 3.61 -15.01
CA ALA A 200 -4.36 3.05 -16.10
C ALA A 200 -3.53 2.28 -17.14
N ASP A 201 -2.37 2.80 -17.52
CA ASP A 201 -1.50 2.13 -18.51
C ASP A 201 -0.91 0.80 -17.99
N ILE A 202 -0.70 0.70 -16.67
CA ILE A 202 -0.22 -0.53 -16.02
C ILE A 202 -1.31 -1.58 -15.98
N ILE A 203 -2.55 -1.17 -15.70
CA ILE A 203 -3.70 -2.08 -15.75
C ILE A 203 -3.96 -2.54 -17.19
N ALA A 204 -3.95 -1.63 -18.15
CA ALA A 204 -4.09 -1.96 -19.56
C ALA A 204 -3.01 -2.93 -20.05
N TYR A 205 -1.77 -2.80 -19.56
CA TYR A 205 -0.70 -3.76 -19.81
C TYR A 205 -1.02 -5.15 -19.24
N LEU A 206 -1.46 -5.22 -17.98
CA LEU A 206 -1.80 -6.49 -17.32
C LEU A 206 -3.01 -7.18 -17.95
N GLU A 207 -4.00 -6.44 -18.42
CA GLU A 207 -5.21 -6.96 -19.06
C GLU A 207 -4.98 -7.47 -20.48
N ASP A 208 -3.88 -7.07 -21.11
CA ASP A 208 -3.56 -7.45 -22.47
C ASP A 208 -3.15 -8.92 -22.56
N LYS A 209 -3.97 -9.72 -23.25
CA LYS A 209 -3.73 -11.15 -23.39
C LYS A 209 -2.50 -11.42 -24.26
N GLU A 210 -2.26 -10.60 -25.28
CA GLU A 210 -1.19 -10.82 -26.25
C GLU A 210 0.19 -10.75 -25.59
N GLU A 211 0.36 -9.91 -24.54
CA GLU A 211 1.63 -9.80 -23.81
C GLU A 211 2.03 -11.09 -23.10
N PHE A 212 1.04 -11.85 -22.63
CA PHE A 212 1.29 -13.04 -21.83
C PHE A 212 1.08 -14.33 -22.62
N GLU A 213 0.73 -14.27 -23.90
CA GLU A 213 0.46 -15.45 -24.75
C GLU A 213 1.65 -16.41 -24.84
N GLN A 214 2.88 -15.88 -24.79
CA GLN A 214 4.11 -16.68 -24.88
C GLN A 214 4.48 -17.37 -23.56
N LEU A 215 3.88 -16.95 -22.44
CA LEU A 215 4.17 -17.52 -21.12
C LEU A 215 3.37 -18.79 -20.89
N SER A 216 3.97 -19.75 -20.19
CA SER A 216 3.25 -20.94 -19.70
C SER A 216 2.13 -20.55 -18.71
N ASN A 217 1.17 -21.45 -18.49
CA ASN A 217 0.09 -21.21 -17.53
C ASN A 217 0.61 -20.91 -16.11
N ASP A 218 1.71 -21.55 -15.71
CA ASP A 218 2.34 -21.37 -14.40
C ASP A 218 3.05 -20.00 -14.30
N GLU A 219 3.66 -19.52 -15.39
CA GLU A 219 4.28 -18.19 -15.43
C GLU A 219 3.24 -17.06 -15.48
N GLN A 220 2.06 -17.30 -16.05
CA GLN A 220 0.96 -16.33 -16.04
C GLN A 220 0.26 -16.23 -14.68
N LEU A 221 0.39 -17.26 -13.84
CA LEU A 221 -0.31 -17.37 -12.56
C LEU A 221 -0.15 -16.13 -11.66
N PRO A 222 1.06 -15.60 -11.42
CA PRO A 222 1.23 -14.46 -10.52
C PRO A 222 0.55 -13.19 -11.05
N PHE A 223 0.60 -12.94 -12.36
CA PHE A 223 -0.05 -11.79 -12.99
C PHE A 223 -1.58 -11.88 -12.93
N ARG A 224 -2.14 -13.08 -13.11
CA ARG A 224 -3.58 -13.32 -12.95
C ARG A 224 -4.06 -13.04 -11.52
N ARG A 225 -3.24 -13.37 -10.51
CA ARG A 225 -3.54 -13.05 -9.10
C ARG A 225 -3.51 -11.54 -8.84
N LEU A 226 -2.58 -10.81 -9.46
CA LEU A 226 -2.54 -9.35 -9.41
C LEU A 226 -3.82 -8.73 -9.99
N LEU A 227 -4.25 -9.18 -11.17
CA LEU A 227 -5.51 -8.74 -11.80
C LEU A 227 -6.74 -9.09 -10.96
N PHE A 228 -6.79 -10.30 -10.40
CA PHE A 228 -7.87 -10.71 -9.52
C PHE A 228 -8.05 -9.72 -8.35
N ASN A 229 -6.96 -9.41 -7.64
CA ASN A 229 -6.99 -8.43 -6.54
C ASN A 229 -7.42 -7.05 -7.03
N HIS A 230 -6.95 -6.63 -8.19
CA HIS A 230 -7.36 -5.35 -8.79
C HIS A 230 -8.87 -5.30 -9.06
N TYR A 231 -9.43 -6.29 -9.76
CA TYR A 231 -10.87 -6.35 -10.05
C TYR A 231 -11.71 -6.42 -8.79
N LEU A 232 -11.26 -7.17 -7.77
CA LEU A 232 -11.93 -7.25 -6.48
C LEU A 232 -12.05 -5.85 -5.84
N LEU A 233 -10.95 -5.09 -5.81
CA LEU A 233 -10.89 -3.77 -5.19
C LEU A 233 -11.61 -2.68 -6.00
N GLN A 234 -11.70 -2.83 -7.32
CA GLN A 234 -12.55 -1.99 -8.17
C GLN A 234 -14.04 -2.36 -8.10
N GLY A 235 -14.42 -3.39 -7.34
CA GLY A 235 -15.81 -3.87 -7.30
C GLY A 235 -16.27 -4.56 -8.59
N ASN A 236 -15.36 -4.91 -9.50
CA ASN A 236 -15.68 -5.71 -10.69
C ASN A 236 -15.75 -7.21 -10.34
N ILE A 237 -16.71 -7.55 -9.47
CA ILE A 237 -16.85 -8.89 -8.88
C ILE A 237 -17.09 -9.96 -9.95
N THR A 238 -17.90 -9.66 -10.97
CA THR A 238 -18.18 -10.60 -12.06
C THR A 238 -16.91 -10.98 -12.83
N THR A 239 -16.03 -10.01 -13.09
CA THR A 239 -14.76 -10.29 -13.77
C THR A 239 -13.80 -11.05 -12.86
N ALA A 240 -13.74 -10.70 -11.57
CA ALA A 240 -12.97 -11.45 -10.58
C ALA A 240 -13.42 -12.92 -10.48
N GLU A 241 -14.73 -13.19 -10.47
CA GLU A 241 -15.31 -14.54 -10.52
C GLU A 241 -14.90 -15.30 -11.79
N ALA A 242 -14.98 -14.64 -12.96
CA ALA A 242 -14.61 -15.24 -14.23
C ALA A 242 -13.11 -15.63 -14.29
N VAL A 243 -12.23 -14.84 -13.66
CA VAL A 243 -10.80 -15.16 -13.55
C VAL A 243 -10.58 -16.43 -12.73
N ILE A 244 -11.29 -16.60 -11.61
CA ILE A 244 -11.22 -17.83 -10.79
C ILE A 244 -11.75 -19.03 -11.59
N GLU A 245 -12.94 -18.91 -12.20
CA GLU A 245 -13.60 -20.04 -12.87
C GLU A 245 -12.77 -20.56 -14.06
N LYS A 246 -12.14 -19.65 -14.81
CA LYS A 246 -11.26 -20.00 -15.93
C LYS A 246 -9.97 -20.69 -15.46
N HIS A 247 -9.54 -20.45 -14.22
CA HIS A 247 -8.25 -20.88 -13.69
C HIS A 247 -8.38 -21.47 -12.28
N LYS A 248 -9.21 -22.50 -12.08
CA LYS A 248 -9.52 -23.02 -10.73
C LYS A 248 -8.30 -23.42 -9.92
N GLU A 249 -7.36 -24.13 -10.52
CA GLU A 249 -6.14 -24.62 -9.85
C GLU A 249 -5.25 -23.46 -9.36
N ALA A 250 -5.25 -22.32 -10.09
CA ALA A 250 -4.50 -21.12 -9.74
C ALA A 250 -4.95 -20.49 -8.41
N PHE A 251 -6.22 -20.66 -8.06
CA PHE A 251 -6.86 -20.04 -6.90
C PHE A 251 -7.18 -21.06 -5.80
N LEU A 252 -6.81 -22.32 -5.97
CA LEU A 252 -6.92 -23.33 -4.92
C LEU A 252 -6.17 -22.87 -3.67
N ALA A 253 -6.79 -23.03 -2.50
CA ALA A 253 -6.19 -22.70 -1.21
C ALA A 253 -5.83 -21.21 -0.99
N THR A 254 -6.40 -20.31 -1.80
CA THR A 254 -6.13 -18.86 -1.70
C THR A 254 -7.15 -18.10 -0.87
N GLY A 255 -8.34 -18.69 -0.63
CA GLY A 255 -9.47 -18.00 0.01
C GLY A 255 -10.25 -17.10 -0.94
N ALA A 256 -9.85 -16.99 -2.21
CA ALA A 256 -10.46 -16.08 -3.19
C ALA A 256 -11.97 -16.29 -3.38
N ARG A 257 -12.42 -17.55 -3.42
CA ARG A 257 -13.86 -17.90 -3.54
C ARG A 257 -14.64 -17.46 -2.31
N GLY A 258 -14.09 -17.69 -1.12
CA GLY A 258 -14.67 -17.26 0.14
C GLY A 258 -14.79 -15.74 0.21
N THR A 259 -13.75 -15.02 -0.22
CA THR A 259 -13.75 -13.55 -0.26
C THR A 259 -14.84 -12.99 -1.17
N ILE A 260 -15.00 -13.52 -2.39
CA ILE A 260 -16.08 -13.08 -3.28
C ILE A 260 -17.45 -13.35 -2.65
N ALA A 261 -17.69 -14.56 -2.16
CA ALA A 261 -18.96 -14.91 -1.53
C ALA A 261 -19.28 -14.00 -0.35
N PHE A 262 -18.28 -13.69 0.48
CA PHE A 262 -18.42 -12.76 1.60
C PHE A 262 -18.83 -11.36 1.13
N LEU A 263 -18.13 -10.82 0.13
CA LEU A 263 -18.41 -9.49 -0.40
C LEU A 263 -19.77 -9.39 -1.09
N LYS A 264 -20.29 -10.50 -1.64
CA LYS A 264 -21.66 -10.58 -2.18
C LYS A 264 -22.74 -10.77 -1.11
N GLY A 265 -22.36 -10.84 0.16
CA GLY A 265 -23.28 -11.09 1.28
C GLY A 265 -23.72 -12.57 1.41
N GLN A 266 -23.03 -13.49 0.74
CA GLN A 266 -23.31 -14.93 0.75
C GLN A 266 -22.53 -15.63 1.88
N TYR A 267 -22.75 -15.20 3.12
CA TYR A 267 -21.87 -15.51 4.25
C TYR A 267 -21.74 -17.01 4.56
N SER A 268 -22.84 -17.78 4.51
CA SER A 268 -22.77 -19.23 4.74
C SER A 268 -21.90 -19.94 3.71
N GLN A 269 -21.99 -19.52 2.44
CA GLN A 269 -21.17 -20.06 1.36
C GLN A 269 -19.71 -19.59 1.48
N ALA A 270 -19.49 -18.35 1.92
CA ALA A 270 -18.16 -17.83 2.19
C ALA A 270 -17.43 -18.69 3.24
N ASP A 271 -18.12 -19.04 4.34
CA ASP A 271 -17.58 -19.89 5.39
C ASP A 271 -17.21 -21.28 4.87
N GLU A 272 -18.07 -21.90 4.05
CA GLU A 272 -17.78 -23.20 3.44
C GLU A 272 -16.53 -23.14 2.57
N TYR A 273 -16.43 -22.13 1.70
CA TYR A 273 -15.28 -21.97 0.81
C TYR A 273 -13.99 -21.64 1.54
N PHE A 274 -14.03 -20.80 2.59
CA PHE A 274 -12.84 -20.54 3.39
C PHE A 274 -12.35 -21.80 4.12
N ASN A 275 -13.25 -22.60 4.68
CA ASN A 275 -12.86 -23.84 5.38
C ASN A 275 -12.29 -24.87 4.40
N GLU A 276 -12.88 -25.02 3.22
CA GLU A 276 -12.36 -25.87 2.14
C GLU A 276 -10.94 -25.44 1.74
N ASP A 277 -10.75 -24.15 1.45
CA ASP A 277 -9.45 -23.63 1.03
C ASP A 277 -8.39 -23.70 2.16
N LEU A 278 -8.77 -23.56 3.43
CA LEU A 278 -7.84 -23.68 4.56
C LEU A 278 -7.36 -25.14 4.74
N GLN A 279 -8.25 -26.11 4.56
CA GLN A 279 -7.90 -27.54 4.56
C GLN A 279 -6.97 -27.89 3.39
N ASN A 280 -7.26 -27.36 2.21
CA ASN A 280 -6.39 -27.50 1.04
C ASN A 280 -5.02 -26.86 1.29
N LEU A 281 -4.99 -25.68 1.92
CA LEU A 281 -3.74 -24.98 2.26
C LEU A 281 -2.88 -25.79 3.24
N ALA A 282 -3.49 -26.37 4.27
CA ALA A 282 -2.80 -27.26 5.22
C ALA A 282 -2.23 -28.50 4.51
N THR A 283 -3.01 -29.09 3.59
CA THR A 283 -2.59 -30.27 2.83
C THR A 283 -1.43 -29.95 1.88
N ILE A 284 -1.50 -28.85 1.13
CA ILE A 284 -0.47 -28.44 0.16
C ILE A 284 0.82 -28.02 0.86
N SER A 285 0.71 -27.28 1.96
CA SER A 285 1.88 -26.80 2.71
C SER A 285 2.52 -27.87 3.60
N GLY A 286 1.79 -28.95 3.92
CA GLY A 286 2.21 -29.97 4.87
C GLY A 286 2.29 -29.46 6.32
N LYS A 287 1.66 -28.32 6.62
CA LYS A 287 1.71 -27.66 7.94
C LYS A 287 0.33 -27.69 8.61
N GLU A 288 0.33 -27.88 9.93
CA GLU A 288 -0.89 -27.79 10.74
C GLU A 288 -1.34 -26.34 10.97
N THR A 289 -0.39 -25.41 11.02
CA THR A 289 -0.66 -23.98 11.21
C THR A 289 -0.60 -23.24 9.88
N VAL A 290 -1.76 -22.86 9.37
CA VAL A 290 -1.91 -22.13 8.10
C VAL A 290 -2.81 -20.92 8.25
N ALA A 291 -2.56 -19.91 7.43
CA ALA A 291 -3.38 -18.72 7.30
C ALA A 291 -3.33 -18.23 5.85
N PHE A 292 -4.40 -17.58 5.39
CA PHE A 292 -4.41 -16.93 4.08
C PHE A 292 -3.54 -15.66 4.12
N PHE A 293 -2.69 -15.51 3.11
CA PHE A 293 -1.96 -14.28 2.88
C PHE A 293 -2.86 -13.24 2.20
N GLY A 294 -2.71 -11.97 2.56
CA GLY A 294 -3.46 -10.86 1.97
C GLY A 294 -4.87 -10.65 2.54
N LEU A 295 -5.66 -9.83 1.83
CA LEU A 295 -7.08 -9.57 2.10
C LEU A 295 -7.95 -10.81 2.41
N PRO A 296 -7.79 -11.97 1.73
CA PRO A 296 -8.62 -13.14 2.04
C PRO A 296 -8.56 -13.57 3.50
N GLY A 297 -7.41 -13.41 4.15
CA GLY A 297 -7.27 -13.73 5.57
C GLY A 297 -8.08 -12.82 6.48
N LEU A 298 -8.11 -11.51 6.19
CA LEU A 298 -8.95 -10.56 6.93
C LEU A 298 -10.45 -10.88 6.74
N PHE A 299 -10.88 -11.21 5.52
CA PHE A 299 -12.27 -11.58 5.27
C PHE A 299 -12.66 -12.91 5.92
N TYR A 300 -11.75 -13.87 6.01
CA TYR A 300 -11.99 -15.10 6.77
C TYR A 300 -12.23 -14.82 8.26
N ILE A 301 -11.44 -13.92 8.86
CA ILE A 301 -11.64 -13.48 10.25
C ILE A 301 -13.00 -12.79 10.40
N LEU A 302 -13.36 -11.87 9.51
CA LEU A 302 -14.66 -11.18 9.55
C LEU A 302 -15.84 -12.15 9.39
N SER A 303 -15.72 -13.15 8.50
CA SER A 303 -16.72 -14.20 8.32
C SER A 303 -16.91 -15.02 9.60
N SER A 304 -15.80 -15.34 10.28
CA SER A 304 -15.82 -16.09 11.53
C SER A 304 -16.45 -15.29 12.68
N ILE A 305 -16.12 -14.00 12.80
CA ILE A 305 -16.70 -13.09 13.81
C ILE A 305 -18.23 -13.01 13.66
N ARG A 306 -18.73 -12.92 12.42
CA ARG A 306 -20.16 -12.80 12.11
C ARG A 306 -21.00 -13.96 12.63
N LYS A 307 -20.44 -15.17 12.75
CA LYS A 307 -21.18 -16.33 13.29
C LYS A 307 -21.67 -16.09 14.72
N LYS A 308 -21.11 -15.10 15.44
CA LYS A 308 -21.49 -14.71 16.82
C LYS A 308 -21.48 -15.91 17.79
N ASP A 309 -20.68 -16.93 17.50
CA ASP A 309 -20.51 -18.08 18.39
C ASP A 309 -19.40 -17.76 19.40
N ARG A 310 -19.80 -17.45 20.63
CA ARG A 310 -18.88 -17.14 21.74
C ARG A 310 -17.86 -18.24 22.00
N THR A 311 -18.18 -19.50 21.71
CA THR A 311 -17.23 -20.62 21.90
C THR A 311 -16.10 -20.60 20.87
N SER A 312 -16.30 -19.90 19.75
CA SER A 312 -15.33 -19.79 18.65
C SER A 312 -14.37 -18.60 18.76
N LEU A 313 -14.60 -17.63 19.65
CA LEU A 313 -13.78 -16.41 19.75
C LEU A 313 -12.30 -16.68 20.05
N HIS A 314 -11.99 -17.64 20.93
CA HIS A 314 -10.60 -18.05 21.17
C HIS A 314 -9.95 -18.70 19.94
N SER A 315 -10.72 -19.39 19.10
CA SER A 315 -10.22 -19.93 17.84
C SER A 315 -9.90 -18.82 16.84
N ILE A 316 -10.71 -17.77 16.81
CA ILE A 316 -10.49 -16.59 15.97
C ILE A 316 -9.22 -15.85 16.42
N ALA A 317 -9.07 -15.59 17.74
CA ALA A 317 -7.87 -14.98 18.30
C ALA A 317 -6.60 -15.79 17.98
N ARG A 318 -6.67 -17.13 18.09
CA ARG A 318 -5.58 -18.01 17.67
C ARG A 318 -5.27 -17.87 16.18
N GLN A 319 -6.28 -17.81 15.32
CA GLN A 319 -6.08 -17.66 13.88
C GLN A 319 -5.42 -16.32 13.53
N ILE A 320 -5.81 -15.23 14.20
CA ILE A 320 -5.16 -13.92 14.05
C ILE A 320 -3.69 -13.99 14.48
N SER A 321 -3.40 -14.62 15.63
CA SER A 321 -2.02 -14.82 16.09
C SER A 321 -1.18 -15.64 15.11
N VAL A 322 -1.74 -16.68 14.50
CA VAL A 322 -1.08 -17.46 13.43
C VAL A 322 -0.78 -16.57 12.23
N ALA A 323 -1.73 -15.75 11.78
CA ALA A 323 -1.52 -14.83 10.65
C ALA A 323 -0.42 -13.80 10.94
N LEU A 324 -0.44 -13.15 12.10
CA LEU A 324 0.59 -12.20 12.53
C LEU A 324 1.98 -12.85 12.62
N THR A 325 2.06 -14.11 13.06
CA THR A 325 3.33 -14.84 13.13
C THR A 325 3.87 -15.21 11.75
N LEU A 326 2.99 -15.62 10.83
CA LEU A 326 3.38 -16.02 9.48
C LEU A 326 3.71 -14.82 8.57
N PHE A 327 3.11 -13.66 8.84
CA PHE A 327 3.12 -12.50 7.95
C PHE A 327 3.48 -11.19 8.66
N GLU A 328 4.43 -11.22 9.60
CA GLU A 328 4.81 -10.12 10.51
C GLU A 328 4.96 -8.75 9.83
N LYS A 329 5.47 -8.71 8.59
CA LYS A 329 5.73 -7.48 7.81
C LYS A 329 4.76 -7.23 6.64
N SER A 330 3.60 -7.89 6.65
CA SER A 330 2.56 -7.69 5.62
C SER A 330 1.82 -6.37 5.81
N GLU A 331 1.16 -5.89 4.76
CA GLU A 331 0.32 -4.68 4.82
C GLU A 331 -0.90 -4.87 5.73
N GLU A 332 -1.34 -6.12 5.93
CA GLU A 332 -2.47 -6.50 6.76
C GLU A 332 -2.14 -6.62 8.26
N SER A 333 -0.86 -6.57 8.65
CA SER A 333 -0.44 -6.81 10.04
C SER A 333 -1.15 -5.88 11.04
N GLU A 334 -1.25 -4.58 10.74
CA GLU A 334 -1.96 -3.62 11.60
C GLU A 334 -3.46 -3.91 11.66
N ALA A 335 -4.08 -4.25 10.51
CA ALA A 335 -5.48 -4.64 10.46
C ALA A 335 -5.78 -5.87 11.32
N TYR A 336 -4.89 -6.87 11.32
CA TYR A 336 -4.99 -8.02 12.21
C TYR A 336 -4.90 -7.63 13.69
N THR A 337 -4.00 -6.71 14.05
CA THR A 337 -3.89 -6.18 15.42
C THR A 337 -5.18 -5.48 15.85
N PHE A 338 -5.78 -4.67 14.98
CA PHE A 338 -7.06 -4.01 15.28
C PHE A 338 -8.21 -5.02 15.43
N LEU A 339 -8.25 -6.06 14.59
CA LEU A 339 -9.22 -7.14 14.74
C LEU A 339 -8.99 -7.94 16.03
N ALA A 340 -7.73 -8.15 16.45
CA ALA A 340 -7.42 -8.81 17.72
C ALA A 340 -8.02 -8.03 18.89
N ALA A 341 -7.82 -6.71 18.94
CA ALA A 341 -8.40 -5.85 19.97
C ALA A 341 -9.94 -5.93 20.02
N VAL A 342 -10.61 -5.99 18.86
CA VAL A 342 -12.07 -6.19 18.78
C VAL A 342 -12.48 -7.55 19.34
N VAL A 343 -11.77 -8.64 18.99
CA VAL A 343 -12.08 -9.99 19.47
C VAL A 343 -11.80 -10.12 20.97
N ASP A 344 -10.69 -9.60 21.46
CA ASP A 344 -10.30 -9.64 22.87
C ASP A 344 -11.29 -8.85 23.74
N ASN A 345 -11.78 -7.70 23.26
CA ASN A 345 -12.86 -6.96 23.90
C ASN A 345 -14.14 -7.81 24.04
N GLN A 346 -14.50 -8.61 23.02
CA GLN A 346 -15.67 -9.50 23.09
C GLN A 346 -15.47 -10.69 24.04
N ILE A 347 -14.24 -11.16 24.23
CA ILE A 347 -13.89 -12.25 25.15
C ILE A 347 -13.91 -11.74 26.60
N ASP A 348 -13.12 -10.72 26.89
CA ASP A 348 -12.80 -10.29 28.25
C ASP A 348 -13.68 -9.14 28.77
N GLN A 349 -14.51 -8.51 27.92
CA GLN A 349 -15.28 -7.29 28.23
C GLN A 349 -14.42 -6.17 28.84
N ARG A 350 -13.13 -6.12 28.46
CA ARG A 350 -12.18 -5.09 28.92
C ARG A 350 -12.44 -3.76 28.25
N ILE A 351 -12.24 -2.68 28.99
CA ILE A 351 -12.23 -1.31 28.46
C ILE A 351 -10.92 -1.15 27.67
N VAL A 352 -11.00 -1.20 26.35
CA VAL A 352 -9.88 -0.94 25.44
C VAL A 352 -10.13 0.42 24.78
N GLU A 353 -9.90 1.50 25.54
CA GLU A 353 -10.09 2.87 25.04
C GLU A 353 -8.88 3.37 24.22
N ASP A 354 -7.70 2.74 24.33
CA ASP A 354 -6.43 3.32 23.86
C ASP A 354 -5.66 2.53 22.77
N GLU A 355 -6.17 1.40 22.25
CA GLU A 355 -5.35 0.52 21.38
C GLU A 355 -5.48 0.78 19.86
N ILE A 356 -6.58 1.36 19.36
CA ILE A 356 -6.75 1.57 17.92
C ILE A 356 -6.23 2.95 17.52
N ARG A 357 -4.93 3.01 17.20
CA ARG A 357 -4.26 4.23 16.71
C ARG A 357 -3.46 3.94 15.45
N LEU A 358 -3.37 4.93 14.58
CA LEU A 358 -2.51 4.87 13.40
C LEU A 358 -1.06 5.18 13.80
N SER A 359 -0.10 4.58 13.10
CA SER A 359 1.32 4.88 13.32
C SER A 359 1.65 6.30 12.88
N GLU A 360 2.36 7.06 13.72
CA GLU A 360 2.90 8.38 13.36
C GLU A 360 4.15 8.28 12.48
N ASP A 361 4.82 7.12 12.46
CA ASP A 361 6.11 6.92 11.77
C ASP A 361 5.98 6.71 10.26
N CYS A 362 4.79 6.34 9.79
CA CYS A 362 4.53 6.01 8.39
C CYS A 362 3.13 6.45 7.97
N PRO A 363 2.96 7.02 6.76
CA PRO A 363 1.62 7.20 6.19
C PRO A 363 0.85 5.86 6.19
N PRO A 364 -0.39 5.84 6.68
CA PRO A 364 -1.16 4.61 6.76
C PRO A 364 -1.55 4.13 5.36
N ASN A 365 -1.73 2.82 5.21
CA ASN A 365 -2.29 2.24 4.00
C ASN A 365 -3.82 2.13 4.08
N SER A 366 -4.47 1.94 2.93
CA SER A 366 -5.92 1.88 2.80
C SER A 366 -6.58 0.78 3.65
N ILE A 367 -5.94 -0.37 3.81
CA ILE A 367 -6.42 -1.49 4.62
C ILE A 367 -6.34 -1.12 6.10
N THR A 368 -5.20 -0.59 6.56
CA THR A 368 -5.02 -0.09 7.92
C THR A 368 -6.10 0.93 8.28
N VAL A 369 -6.34 1.93 7.43
CA VAL A 369 -7.37 2.96 7.67
C VAL A 369 -8.77 2.36 7.73
N LEU A 370 -9.11 1.46 6.81
CA LEU A 370 -10.41 0.79 6.81
C LEU A 370 -10.63 0.01 8.11
N PHE A 371 -9.67 -0.82 8.51
CA PHE A 371 -9.81 -1.68 9.69
C PHE A 371 -9.70 -0.91 11.00
N ALA A 372 -8.92 0.18 11.06
CA ALA A 372 -8.93 1.11 12.19
C ALA A 372 -10.32 1.77 12.34
N GLY A 373 -10.90 2.26 11.24
CA GLY A 373 -12.23 2.85 11.23
C GLY A 373 -13.34 1.86 11.61
N LEU A 374 -13.28 0.62 11.10
CA LEU A 374 -14.22 -0.44 11.48
C LEU A 374 -14.08 -0.81 12.97
N ALA A 375 -12.85 -1.02 13.44
CA ALA A 375 -12.60 -1.38 14.83
C ALA A 375 -13.06 -0.27 15.78
N GLN A 376 -12.70 0.99 15.54
CA GLN A 376 -13.19 2.12 16.35
C GLN A 376 -14.71 2.26 16.27
N PHE A 377 -15.33 2.06 15.11
CA PHE A 377 -16.78 2.11 15.00
C PHE A 377 -17.48 1.00 15.79
N TRP A 378 -17.04 -0.26 15.65
CA TRP A 378 -17.60 -1.39 16.41
C TRP A 378 -17.36 -1.25 17.89
N LEU A 379 -16.20 -0.70 18.24
CA LEU A 379 -15.89 -0.42 19.61
C LEU A 379 -16.79 0.73 20.10
N ASN A 380 -16.64 1.94 19.60
CA ASN A 380 -17.11 3.15 20.28
C ASN A 380 -18.39 3.76 19.68
N ALA A 381 -18.93 3.19 18.61
CA ALA A 381 -19.99 3.80 17.78
C ALA A 381 -19.60 5.18 17.19
N SER A 382 -18.33 5.54 17.24
CA SER A 382 -17.75 6.81 16.80
C SER A 382 -16.30 6.60 16.36
N LEU A 383 -15.74 7.59 15.67
CA LEU A 383 -14.33 7.63 15.28
C LEU A 383 -13.66 8.80 15.98
N GLU A 384 -12.38 8.64 16.30
CA GLU A 384 -11.53 9.74 16.72
C GLU A 384 -11.20 10.67 15.52
N PRO A 385 -10.93 11.97 15.77
CA PRO A 385 -10.75 12.94 14.68
C PRO A 385 -9.65 12.60 13.68
N GLU A 386 -8.57 11.96 14.14
CA GLU A 386 -7.45 11.55 13.29
C GLU A 386 -7.88 10.46 12.30
N ILE A 387 -8.44 9.36 12.80
CA ILE A 387 -8.93 8.26 11.96
C ILE A 387 -10.10 8.71 11.09
N GLU A 388 -11.00 9.55 11.58
CA GLU A 388 -12.07 10.13 10.75
C GLU A 388 -11.51 10.93 9.57
N THR A 389 -10.44 11.72 9.79
CA THR A 389 -9.78 12.50 8.74
C THR A 389 -9.20 11.59 7.66
N GLU A 390 -8.49 10.53 8.07
CA GLU A 390 -7.93 9.55 7.13
C GLU A 390 -9.02 8.76 6.40
N VAL A 391 -10.07 8.31 7.09
CA VAL A 391 -11.22 7.62 6.47
C VAL A 391 -11.87 8.50 5.40
N ARG A 392 -12.06 9.80 5.66
CA ARG A 392 -12.58 10.76 4.68
C ARG A 392 -11.62 10.95 3.50
N SER A 393 -10.32 11.08 3.78
CA SER A 393 -9.27 11.21 2.76
C SER A 393 -9.25 10.01 1.81
N PHE A 394 -9.18 8.79 2.37
CA PHE A 394 -9.18 7.54 1.60
C PHE A 394 -10.50 7.30 0.88
N TYR A 395 -11.64 7.65 1.46
CA TYR A 395 -12.93 7.62 0.76
C TYR A 395 -12.90 8.50 -0.50
N LEU A 396 -12.44 9.76 -0.41
CA LEU A 396 -12.34 10.63 -1.59
C LEU A 396 -11.35 10.13 -2.64
N ARG A 397 -10.21 9.57 -2.22
CA ARG A 397 -9.22 8.96 -3.13
C ARG A 397 -9.81 7.75 -3.84
N SER A 398 -10.46 6.85 -3.11
CA SER A 398 -11.10 5.64 -3.66
C SER A 398 -12.10 5.98 -4.77
N ARG A 399 -12.92 7.01 -4.56
CA ARG A 399 -13.90 7.49 -5.52
C ARG A 399 -13.29 8.02 -6.81
N ARG A 400 -12.20 8.79 -6.69
CA ARG A 400 -11.52 9.38 -7.85
C ARG A 400 -10.80 8.32 -8.68
N SER A 401 -10.31 7.26 -8.02
CA SER A 401 -9.51 6.20 -8.63
C SER A 401 -10.31 4.93 -8.93
N SER A 402 -11.65 4.95 -8.79
CA SER A 402 -12.56 3.81 -9.05
C SER A 402 -12.27 2.55 -8.21
N TYR A 403 -11.87 2.72 -6.95
CA TYR A 403 -11.76 1.63 -5.98
C TYR A 403 -13.07 1.44 -5.21
N ASP A 404 -14.09 0.92 -5.91
CA ASP A 404 -15.47 0.84 -5.40
C ASP A 404 -15.61 0.06 -4.10
N PHE A 405 -14.77 -0.96 -3.87
CA PHE A 405 -14.74 -1.68 -2.59
C PHE A 405 -14.48 -0.73 -1.41
N PHE A 406 -13.43 0.10 -1.52
CA PHE A 406 -13.08 1.05 -0.48
C PHE A 406 -14.07 2.21 -0.41
N THR A 407 -14.59 2.68 -1.55
CA THR A 407 -15.64 3.70 -1.56
C THR A 407 -16.87 3.24 -0.79
N LEU A 408 -17.30 2.00 -1.01
CA LEU A 408 -18.44 1.41 -0.33
C LEU A 408 -18.16 1.20 1.16
N ALA A 409 -17.03 0.58 1.51
CA ALA A 409 -16.73 0.24 2.90
C ALA A 409 -16.48 1.49 3.77
N LEU A 410 -15.66 2.43 3.30
CA LEU A 410 -15.38 3.68 4.02
C LEU A 410 -16.61 4.60 4.01
N GLY A 411 -17.36 4.62 2.90
CA GLY A 411 -18.62 5.36 2.81
C GLY A 411 -19.66 4.85 3.81
N ASP A 412 -19.75 3.54 4.02
CA ASP A 412 -20.67 2.95 4.99
C ASP A 412 -20.34 3.41 6.42
N ILE A 413 -19.06 3.39 6.81
CA ILE A 413 -18.59 3.96 8.09
C ILE A 413 -18.99 5.44 8.22
N LEU A 414 -18.66 6.25 7.22
CA LEU A 414 -18.97 7.68 7.21
C LEU A 414 -20.48 7.95 7.27
N SER A 415 -21.30 7.08 6.70
CA SER A 415 -22.77 7.20 6.73
C SER A 415 -23.37 6.99 8.12
N ARG A 416 -22.67 6.25 9.01
CA ARG A 416 -23.12 5.98 10.39
C ARG A 416 -22.74 7.11 11.35
N ILE A 417 -21.62 7.78 11.11
CA ILE A 417 -21.08 8.79 12.03
C ILE A 417 -21.34 10.24 11.57
N SER A 418 -21.52 10.48 10.26
CA SER A 418 -21.66 11.84 9.73
C SER A 418 -23.10 12.36 9.86
N PRO A 419 -23.30 13.65 10.19
CA PRO A 419 -24.62 14.29 10.16
C PRO A 419 -25.27 14.27 8.76
N ASP A 420 -24.47 14.55 7.72
CA ASP A 420 -24.93 14.43 6.32
C ASP A 420 -24.65 13.03 5.75
N LYS A 421 -25.50 12.08 6.14
CA LYS A 421 -25.45 10.70 5.66
C LYS A 421 -25.99 10.49 4.24
N SER A 422 -26.70 11.50 3.69
CA SER A 422 -27.50 11.33 2.48
C SER A 422 -26.66 11.03 1.23
N THR A 423 -25.50 11.68 1.14
CA THR A 423 -24.55 11.50 0.04
C THR A 423 -23.94 10.11 0.04
N TYR A 424 -23.44 9.65 1.21
CA TYR A 424 -22.84 8.33 1.36
C TYR A 424 -23.84 7.21 1.05
N ILE A 425 -25.06 7.28 1.60
CA ILE A 425 -26.10 6.24 1.38
C ILE A 425 -26.47 6.13 -0.09
N LYS A 426 -26.57 7.25 -0.82
CA LYS A 426 -26.88 7.24 -2.26
C LYS A 426 -25.78 6.53 -3.04
N GLU A 427 -24.52 6.82 -2.73
CA GLU A 427 -23.38 6.23 -3.42
C GLU A 427 -23.22 4.74 -3.11
N ILE A 428 -23.33 4.34 -1.85
CA ILE A 428 -23.32 2.92 -1.45
C ILE A 428 -24.37 2.13 -2.23
N LYS A 429 -25.61 2.67 -2.31
CA LYS A 429 -26.68 2.02 -3.08
C LYS A 429 -26.36 1.91 -4.57
N ALA A 430 -25.75 2.95 -5.16
CA ALA A 430 -25.36 2.93 -6.56
C ALA A 430 -24.28 1.87 -6.83
N ILE A 431 -23.23 1.83 -5.99
CA ILE A 431 -22.15 0.86 -6.09
C ILE A 431 -22.69 -0.56 -5.90
N SER A 432 -23.45 -0.82 -4.83
CA SER A 432 -24.02 -2.15 -4.57
C SER A 432 -24.91 -2.64 -5.72
N ALA A 433 -25.67 -1.75 -6.35
CA ALA A 433 -26.53 -2.12 -7.47
C ALA A 433 -25.75 -2.52 -8.74
N VAL A 434 -24.57 -1.93 -8.97
CA VAL A 434 -23.75 -2.18 -10.17
C VAL A 434 -22.75 -3.33 -9.95
N SER A 435 -22.04 -3.30 -8.82
CA SER A 435 -20.94 -4.23 -8.50
C SER A 435 -21.41 -5.55 -7.87
N GLY A 436 -22.60 -5.56 -7.26
CA GLY A 436 -23.05 -6.66 -6.40
C GLY A 436 -22.35 -6.74 -5.05
N LEU A 437 -21.54 -5.73 -4.69
CA LEU A 437 -20.92 -5.61 -3.37
C LEU A 437 -21.97 -5.30 -2.29
N ASN A 438 -21.89 -6.00 -1.17
CA ASN A 438 -22.72 -5.78 0.00
C ASN A 438 -21.91 -5.09 1.11
N PRO A 439 -22.43 -4.00 1.72
CA PRO A 439 -21.82 -3.42 2.89
C PRO A 439 -21.78 -4.41 4.05
N PHE A 440 -20.73 -4.32 4.86
CA PHE A 440 -20.43 -5.31 5.90
C PHE A 440 -20.13 -4.67 7.26
N ILE A 441 -20.43 -3.37 7.44
CA ILE A 441 -20.27 -2.72 8.74
C ILE A 441 -21.15 -3.38 9.81
N ASP A 442 -22.32 -3.90 9.43
CA ASP A 442 -23.31 -4.51 10.34
C ASP A 442 -22.95 -5.96 10.74
N ILE A 443 -21.74 -6.45 10.44
CA ILE A 443 -21.25 -7.74 10.94
C ILE A 443 -21.24 -7.77 12.46
N LEU A 444 -20.84 -6.66 13.07
CA LEU A 444 -20.91 -6.41 14.50
C LEU A 444 -21.82 -5.21 14.76
N GLU A 445 -22.63 -5.33 15.81
CA GLU A 445 -23.38 -4.17 16.31
C GLU A 445 -22.40 -3.28 17.08
N PRO A 446 -22.40 -1.96 16.81
CA PRO A 446 -21.57 -1.04 17.57
C PRO A 446 -22.03 -1.03 19.03
N GLU A 447 -21.08 -1.01 19.96
CA GLU A 447 -21.40 -0.90 21.36
C GLU A 447 -21.36 0.57 21.81
N GLU A 448 -22.52 1.11 22.18
CA GLU A 448 -22.56 2.49 22.66
C GLU A 448 -21.77 2.64 23.98
N PRO A 449 -20.97 3.70 24.15
CA PRO A 449 -20.10 3.88 25.32
C PRO A 449 -20.82 3.73 26.66
N TRP A 450 -22.07 4.21 26.77
CA TRP A 450 -22.85 4.07 28.00
C TRP A 450 -23.22 2.62 28.31
N LYS A 451 -23.51 1.80 27.29
CA LYS A 451 -23.85 0.38 27.44
C LYS A 451 -22.64 -0.37 28.00
N ARG A 452 -21.44 0.04 27.59
CA ARG A 452 -20.16 -0.47 28.08
C ARG A 452 -19.85 -0.04 29.50
N SER A 453 -19.97 1.25 29.81
CA SER A 453 -19.77 1.74 31.18
C SER A 453 -20.74 1.05 32.16
N LEU A 454 -21.99 0.82 31.72
CA LEU A 454 -22.97 0.07 32.51
C LEU A 454 -22.57 -1.40 32.70
N GLN A 455 -22.13 -2.08 31.65
CA GLN A 455 -21.72 -3.49 31.71
C GLN A 455 -20.47 -3.67 32.59
N ALA A 456 -19.49 -2.76 32.49
CA ALA A 456 -18.30 -2.76 33.33
C ALA A 456 -18.65 -2.55 34.81
N LEU A 457 -19.55 -1.61 35.12
CA LEU A 457 -20.06 -1.41 36.48
C LEU A 457 -20.78 -2.66 37.00
N ILE A 458 -21.59 -3.32 36.16
CA ILE A 458 -22.23 -4.59 36.49
C ILE A 458 -21.19 -5.66 36.80
N ASN A 459 -20.18 -5.87 35.94
CA ASN A 459 -19.16 -6.89 36.15
C ASN A 459 -18.32 -6.65 37.41
N VAL A 460 -17.93 -5.40 37.68
CA VAL A 460 -17.24 -5.03 38.92
C VAL A 460 -18.11 -5.34 40.12
N SER A 461 -19.40 -5.00 40.09
CA SER A 461 -20.33 -5.31 41.17
C SER A 461 -20.54 -6.82 41.35
N THR A 462 -20.60 -7.58 40.26
CA THR A 462 -20.86 -9.03 40.28
C THR A 462 -19.65 -9.82 40.74
N ASN A 463 -18.43 -9.37 40.37
CA ASN A 463 -17.18 -9.97 40.84
C ASN A 463 -16.90 -9.59 42.31
N ALA A 464 -17.18 -8.34 42.72
CA ALA A 464 -17.11 -7.96 44.13
C ALA A 464 -18.08 -8.76 45.02
N MET A 465 -19.24 -9.15 44.48
CA MET A 465 -20.20 -10.05 45.17
C MET A 465 -19.73 -11.51 45.29
N LYS A 466 -18.74 -11.97 44.52
CA LYS A 466 -18.18 -13.33 44.62
C LYS A 466 -17.11 -13.44 45.71
N ASP A 467 -16.38 -12.36 46.00
CA ASP A 467 -15.28 -12.35 46.95
C ASP A 467 -15.71 -12.07 48.40
N PHE A 468 -16.94 -11.60 48.61
CA PHE A 468 -17.49 -11.35 49.95
C PHE A 468 -18.86 -12.04 50.09
N PRO A 469 -19.07 -12.92 51.09
CA PRO A 469 -20.39 -13.43 51.37
C PRO A 469 -21.31 -12.24 51.67
N VAL A 470 -22.48 -12.21 51.02
CA VAL A 470 -23.50 -11.17 51.15
C VAL A 470 -23.76 -10.90 52.63
N GLN A 471 -23.15 -9.84 53.16
CA GLN A 471 -23.60 -9.22 54.39
C GLN A 471 -24.70 -8.25 53.98
N ASP A 472 -25.86 -8.36 54.61
CA ASP A 472 -26.93 -7.35 54.53
C ASP A 472 -26.40 -6.05 55.17
N ILE A 473 -25.69 -5.25 54.39
CA ILE A 473 -25.26 -3.91 54.81
C ILE A 473 -26.36 -2.95 54.41
N ARG A 474 -27.09 -2.42 55.40
CA ARG A 474 -28.02 -1.32 55.19
C ARG A 474 -27.23 -0.05 54.89
N LEU A 475 -27.24 0.36 53.63
CA LEU A 475 -26.83 1.70 53.22
C LEU A 475 -27.87 2.72 53.71
N ALA A 476 -27.44 3.68 54.53
CA ALA A 476 -28.26 4.80 54.94
C ALA A 476 -27.73 6.08 54.28
N TRP A 477 -28.60 6.77 53.54
CA TRP A 477 -28.29 8.07 52.96
C TRP A 477 -28.93 9.15 53.83
N LEU A 478 -28.10 10.03 54.40
CA LEU A 478 -28.59 11.20 55.13
C LEU A 478 -28.73 12.34 54.13
N ILE A 479 -29.97 12.80 53.97
CA ILE A 479 -30.31 13.93 53.10
C ILE A 479 -30.58 15.12 54.01
N ALA A 480 -29.79 16.17 53.84
CA ALA A 480 -30.04 17.48 54.46
C ALA A 480 -30.40 18.48 53.36
N PHE A 481 -31.47 19.24 53.60
CA PHE A 481 -31.88 20.33 52.73
C PHE A 481 -31.88 21.61 53.54
N ASP A 482 -31.01 22.55 53.17
CA ASP A 482 -30.95 23.87 53.77
C ASP A 482 -30.75 24.90 52.66
N SER A 483 -31.55 25.97 52.71
CA SER A 483 -31.37 27.17 51.87
C SER A 483 -31.31 26.93 50.35
N GLY A 484 -31.95 25.86 49.86
CA GLY A 484 -32.01 25.52 48.44
C GLY A 484 -30.97 24.48 47.98
N ASP A 485 -30.01 24.14 48.84
CA ASP A 485 -28.98 23.16 48.53
C ASP A 485 -29.29 21.79 49.17
N LEU A 486 -29.16 20.74 48.36
CA LEU A 486 -29.33 19.36 48.78
C LEU A 486 -27.96 18.72 49.01
N ILE A 487 -27.67 18.35 50.26
CA ILE A 487 -26.42 17.66 50.60
C ILE A 487 -26.76 16.21 50.94
N VAL A 488 -26.16 15.29 50.18
CA VAL A 488 -26.33 13.84 50.34
C VAL A 488 -25.03 13.25 50.86
N ARG A 489 -25.07 12.59 52.02
CA ARG A 489 -23.90 11.92 52.61
C ARG A 489 -24.17 10.42 52.82
N PRO A 490 -23.30 9.53 52.33
CA PRO A 490 -23.40 8.10 52.63
C PRO A 490 -23.00 7.85 54.09
N ARG A 491 -23.64 6.87 54.73
CA ARG A 491 -23.27 6.37 56.06
C ARG A 491 -23.25 4.86 56.13
#